data_AF-A0A6J4NUF2-F1
#
_entry.id   AF-A0A6J4NUF2-F1
#
_cell.length_a   1.000
_cell.length_b   1.000
_cell.length_c   1.000
_cell.angle_alpha   90.00
_cell.angle_beta   90.00
_cell.angle_gamma   90.00
#
_symmetry.space_group_name_H-M   'P 1'
#
loop_
_entity.id
_entity.type
_entity.pdbx_description
1 polymer ?
#
loop_
_entity_poly.entity_id
_entity_poly.type
_entity_poly.pdbx_seq_one_letter_code
_entity_poly.pdbx_strand_id
1 'polypeptide(L)'
;MSATRATAILGLLALGACAQIGAEPVPRMDFSVAPEQLEAGPYAAAYQRTFERSLTEAPFEFGSMSVVATEDGQLNTYQFFPCQGGQGVCSGGPQGPAGRLYRSPDHYVLTGLHGRTFWLGYGGDGYVERNDTYVSLAWNARSLGTGDGTSGPLETPYPH
;
A
#
# COMPACT_ATOMS: atom_id res chain seq x y z
N MET A 1 28.75 -21.70 76.72
CA MET A 1 27.30 -22.02 76.66
C MET A 1 26.78 -21.53 75.32
N SER A 2 26.23 -22.46 74.53
CA SER A 2 25.80 -22.30 73.14
C SER A 2 24.42 -21.66 73.01
N ALA A 3 24.17 -20.94 71.90
CA ALA A 3 22.88 -20.84 71.19
C ALA A 3 23.13 -20.07 69.87
N THR A 4 23.37 -20.69 68.72
CA THR A 4 22.45 -21.41 67.80
C THR A 4 21.46 -20.50 67.07
N ARG A 5 21.87 -20.10 65.85
CA ARG A 5 21.14 -20.05 64.56
C ARG A 5 19.62 -19.79 64.59
N ALA A 6 19.20 -18.63 64.09
CA ALA A 6 17.84 -18.39 63.58
C ALA A 6 17.85 -18.55 62.05
N THR A 7 17.18 -19.60 61.60
CA THR A 7 17.17 -20.13 60.25
C THR A 7 16.06 -19.51 59.41
N ALA A 8 16.43 -19.16 58.19
CA ALA A 8 15.61 -18.90 57.01
C ALA A 8 14.26 -19.64 56.95
N ILE A 9 13.15 -18.91 57.08
CA ILE A 9 11.82 -19.33 56.63
C ILE A 9 11.10 -18.08 56.09
N LEU A 10 11.40 -17.68 54.85
CA LEU A 10 10.62 -16.64 54.16
C LEU A 10 10.58 -16.77 52.63
N GLY A 11 11.23 -17.79 52.04
CA GLY A 11 11.33 -17.96 50.58
C GLY A 11 10.24 -18.80 49.91
N LEU A 12 9.38 -19.50 50.66
CA LEU A 12 8.48 -20.52 50.09
C LEU A 12 7.04 -20.05 49.77
N LEU A 13 6.67 -18.81 50.07
CA LEU A 13 5.31 -18.30 49.80
C LEU A 13 5.17 -17.50 48.49
N ALA A 14 6.25 -17.25 47.76
CA ALA A 14 6.21 -16.43 46.53
C ALA A 14 5.96 -17.22 45.23
N LEU A 15 5.91 -18.55 45.27
CA LEU A 15 5.82 -19.41 44.05
C LEU A 15 4.39 -19.90 43.72
N GLY A 16 3.39 -19.59 44.55
CA GLY A 16 2.01 -20.10 44.36
C GLY A 16 1.07 -19.22 43.52
N ALA A 17 1.47 -17.99 43.16
CA ALA A 17 0.56 -17.01 42.57
C ALA A 17 0.33 -17.14 41.05
N CYS A 18 1.07 -18.01 40.34
CA CYS A 18 0.94 -18.14 38.88
C CYS A 18 -0.02 -19.25 38.41
N ALA A 19 -0.59 -20.05 39.31
CA ALA A 19 -1.41 -21.21 38.92
C ALA A 19 -2.90 -20.88 38.69
N GLN A 20 -3.37 -19.65 38.96
CA GLN A 20 -4.79 -19.30 38.92
C GLN A 20 -5.26 -18.51 37.69
N ILE A 21 -4.38 -18.26 36.71
CA ILE A 21 -4.73 -17.51 35.48
C ILE A 21 -5.29 -18.44 34.37
N GLY A 22 -5.78 -19.65 34.72
CA GLY A 22 -6.12 -20.70 33.73
C GLY A 22 -7.53 -21.31 33.82
N ALA A 23 -8.43 -20.79 34.66
CA ALA A 23 -9.69 -21.47 34.98
C ALA A 23 -10.96 -20.77 34.47
N GLU A 24 -10.86 -19.75 33.61
CA GLU A 24 -12.04 -19.32 32.86
C GLU A 24 -12.28 -20.32 31.72
N PRO A 25 -13.48 -20.92 31.61
CA PRO A 25 -13.80 -21.76 30.48
C PRO A 25 -13.68 -20.90 29.23
N VAL A 26 -12.69 -21.23 28.39
CA VAL A 26 -12.52 -20.57 27.09
C VAL A 26 -13.87 -20.65 26.39
N PRO A 27 -14.51 -19.51 26.07
CA PRO A 27 -15.77 -19.55 25.34
C PRO A 27 -15.52 -20.38 24.08
N ARG A 28 -16.34 -21.41 23.87
CA ARG A 28 -16.25 -22.21 22.65
C ARG A 28 -16.51 -21.24 21.50
N MET A 29 -15.46 -20.92 20.74
CA MET A 29 -15.62 -20.20 19.49
C MET A 29 -16.45 -21.09 18.58
N ASP A 30 -17.68 -20.67 18.34
CA ASP A 30 -18.56 -21.34 17.41
C ASP A 30 -18.13 -20.95 16.00
N PHE A 31 -17.42 -21.86 15.33
CA PHE A 31 -16.99 -21.70 13.94
C PHE A 31 -18.11 -22.07 12.95
N SER A 32 -19.31 -22.40 13.41
CA SER A 32 -20.47 -22.66 12.54
C SER A 32 -21.09 -21.35 12.03
N VAL A 33 -20.28 -20.57 11.31
CA VAL A 33 -20.82 -19.50 10.48
C VAL A 33 -21.51 -20.17 9.30
N ALA A 34 -22.83 -20.01 9.20
CA ALA A 34 -23.56 -20.47 8.03
C ALA A 34 -22.91 -19.87 6.77
N PRO A 35 -22.70 -20.64 5.68
CA PRO A 35 -22.02 -20.12 4.48
C PRO A 35 -22.71 -18.89 3.87
N GLU A 36 -24.00 -18.69 4.13
CA GLU A 36 -24.74 -17.46 3.77
C GLU A 36 -24.32 -16.20 4.55
N GLN A 37 -23.71 -16.32 5.73
CA GLN A 37 -23.15 -15.19 6.48
C GLN A 37 -21.69 -14.87 6.09
N LEU A 38 -21.06 -15.76 5.31
CA LEU A 38 -19.83 -15.49 4.57
C LEU A 38 -20.18 -14.91 3.20
N GLU A 39 -21.07 -13.91 3.14
CA GLU A 39 -21.09 -13.01 1.98
C GLU A 39 -19.76 -12.25 1.97
N ALA A 40 -18.75 -12.87 1.37
CA ALA A 40 -17.42 -12.29 1.19
C ALA A 40 -17.45 -11.02 0.34
N GLY A 41 -18.58 -10.66 -0.28
CA GLY A 41 -18.72 -9.58 -1.26
C GLY A 41 -18.11 -8.24 -0.85
N PRO A 42 -18.58 -7.57 0.23
CA PRO A 42 -18.09 -6.24 0.58
C PRO A 42 -16.68 -6.25 1.20
N TYR A 43 -16.32 -7.33 1.91
CA TYR A 43 -15.03 -7.44 2.57
C TYR A 43 -13.92 -7.94 1.65
N ALA A 44 -14.23 -8.74 0.63
CA ALA A 44 -13.25 -9.27 -0.31
C ALA A 44 -12.59 -8.15 -1.11
N ALA A 45 -13.36 -7.19 -1.63
CA ALA A 45 -12.79 -6.05 -2.36
C ALA A 45 -11.91 -5.17 -1.45
N ALA A 46 -12.33 -4.96 -0.20
CA ALA A 46 -11.53 -4.20 0.76
C ALA A 46 -10.24 -4.94 1.14
N TYR A 47 -10.33 -6.25 1.39
CA TYR A 47 -9.20 -7.11 1.70
C TYR A 47 -8.22 -7.20 0.52
N GLN A 48 -8.72 -7.39 -0.69
CA GLN A 48 -7.94 -7.41 -1.92
C GLN A 48 -7.17 -6.10 -2.10
N ARG A 49 -7.84 -4.96 -1.96
CA ARG A 49 -7.17 -3.65 -1.97
C ARG A 49 -6.09 -3.53 -0.91
N THR A 50 -6.37 -3.97 0.32
CA THR A 50 -5.37 -3.94 1.40
C THR A 50 -4.16 -4.81 1.07
N PHE A 51 -4.40 -6.00 0.52
CA PHE A 51 -3.37 -6.94 0.11
C PHE A 51 -2.51 -6.36 -1.00
N GLU A 52 -3.11 -5.88 -2.10
CA GLU A 52 -2.42 -5.21 -3.22
C GLU A 52 -1.56 -4.06 -2.71
N ARG A 53 -2.15 -3.12 -1.94
CA ARG A 53 -1.41 -1.99 -1.35
C ARG A 53 -0.24 -2.39 -0.47
N SER A 54 -0.30 -3.57 0.16
CA SER A 54 0.75 -4.03 1.07
C SER A 54 1.90 -4.78 0.37
N LEU A 55 1.66 -5.31 -0.82
CA LEU A 55 2.61 -6.20 -1.50
C LEU A 55 3.07 -5.71 -2.87
N THR A 56 2.47 -4.64 -3.38
CA THR A 56 2.76 -4.13 -4.72
C THR A 56 3.09 -2.64 -4.68
N GLU A 57 3.93 -2.24 -5.61
CA GLU A 57 4.46 -0.87 -5.73
C GLU A 57 3.33 0.12 -5.99
N ALA A 58 3.34 1.26 -5.28
CA ALA A 58 2.44 2.37 -5.57
C ALA A 58 3.00 3.23 -6.73
N PRO A 59 2.13 3.80 -7.59
CA PRO A 59 2.57 4.80 -8.57
C PRO A 59 3.37 5.93 -7.90
N PHE A 60 4.53 6.25 -8.49
CA PHE A 60 5.48 7.27 -8.00
C PHE A 60 6.12 6.99 -6.63
N GLU A 61 6.02 5.77 -6.09
CA GLU A 61 6.70 5.38 -4.84
C GLU A 61 8.22 5.57 -4.95
N PHE A 62 8.80 5.29 -6.12
CA PHE A 62 10.25 5.44 -6.35
C PHE A 62 10.61 6.64 -7.23
N GLY A 63 9.74 7.65 -7.28
CA GLY A 63 9.99 8.90 -7.99
C GLY A 63 9.37 8.94 -9.39
N SER A 64 10.17 9.30 -10.40
CA SER A 64 9.66 9.46 -11.77
C SER A 64 9.23 8.13 -12.38
N MET A 65 8.19 8.18 -13.21
CA MET A 65 7.53 7.00 -13.73
C MET A 65 7.47 7.03 -15.25
N SER A 66 7.69 5.87 -15.87
CA SER A 66 7.40 5.65 -17.29
C SER A 66 6.11 4.86 -17.44
N VAL A 67 5.28 5.25 -18.40
CA VAL A 67 4.02 4.57 -18.75
C VAL A 67 4.07 4.18 -20.20
N VAL A 68 3.65 2.97 -20.52
CA VAL A 68 3.60 2.43 -21.88
C VAL A 68 2.19 1.94 -22.18
N ALA A 69 1.63 2.34 -23.31
CA ALA A 69 0.32 1.91 -23.77
C ALA A 69 0.30 1.77 -25.29
N THR A 70 -0.53 0.86 -25.82
CA THR A 70 -0.69 0.71 -27.28
C THR A 70 -1.97 1.40 -27.74
N GLU A 71 -1.88 2.66 -28.16
CA GLU A 71 -3.01 3.43 -28.69
C GLU A 71 -2.95 3.42 -30.23
N ASP A 72 -4.09 3.21 -30.91
CA ASP A 72 -4.19 3.27 -32.38
C ASP A 72 -3.17 2.37 -33.12
N GLY A 73 -2.82 1.22 -32.52
CA GLY A 73 -1.83 0.28 -33.05
C GLY A 73 -0.38 0.75 -32.95
N GLN A 74 -0.11 1.83 -32.22
CA GLN A 74 1.22 2.38 -31.97
C GLN A 74 1.57 2.27 -30.48
N LEU A 75 2.82 1.88 -30.20
CA LEU A 75 3.35 1.89 -28.84
C LEU A 75 3.71 3.32 -28.44
N ASN A 76 3.02 3.85 -27.43
CA ASN A 76 3.26 5.17 -26.87
C ASN A 76 3.91 5.04 -25.50
N THR A 77 4.91 5.88 -25.24
CA THR A 77 5.61 5.96 -23.96
C THR A 77 5.50 7.37 -23.39
N TYR A 78 5.09 7.48 -22.14
CA TYR A 78 4.96 8.74 -21.41
C TYR A 78 5.89 8.73 -20.20
N GLN A 79 6.49 9.88 -19.90
CA GLN A 79 7.33 10.06 -18.72
C GLN A 79 6.71 11.09 -17.80
N PHE A 80 6.53 10.70 -16.54
CA PHE A 80 5.89 11.49 -15.50
C PHE A 80 6.82 11.72 -14.32
N PHE A 81 6.81 12.93 -13.79
CA PHE A 81 7.71 13.37 -12.73
C PHE A 81 6.89 14.01 -11.63
N PRO A 82 7.06 13.62 -10.36
CA PRO A 82 6.61 14.42 -9.24
C PRO A 82 7.15 15.85 -9.39
N CYS A 83 6.28 16.85 -9.32
CA CYS A 83 6.67 18.26 -9.43
C CYS A 83 5.83 19.13 -8.50
N GLN A 84 6.11 20.44 -8.48
CA GLN A 84 5.41 21.41 -7.62
C GLN A 84 5.43 21.01 -6.13
N GLY A 85 6.59 20.56 -5.64
CA GLY A 85 6.73 20.12 -4.24
C GLY A 85 5.92 18.86 -3.91
N GLY A 86 5.60 18.04 -4.92
CA GLY A 86 4.83 16.80 -4.78
C GLY A 86 3.32 16.97 -4.94
N GLN A 87 2.85 18.19 -5.22
CA GLN A 87 1.42 18.49 -5.39
C GLN A 87 0.92 18.28 -6.83
N GLY A 88 1.84 18.08 -7.78
CA GLY A 88 1.52 17.87 -9.19
C GLY A 88 2.40 16.80 -9.83
N VAL A 89 1.99 16.39 -11.03
CA VAL A 89 2.75 15.46 -11.87
C VAL A 89 3.04 16.15 -13.20
N CYS A 90 4.31 16.28 -13.55
CA CYS A 90 4.76 16.93 -14.77
C CYS A 90 5.13 15.90 -15.84
N SER A 91 4.86 16.20 -17.11
CA SER A 91 5.22 15.34 -18.24
C SER A 91 6.49 15.81 -18.95
N GLY A 92 7.35 14.86 -19.34
CA GLY A 92 8.57 15.14 -20.12
C GLY A 92 9.70 15.82 -19.33
N GLY A 93 9.55 15.95 -18.02
CA GLY A 93 10.56 16.44 -17.09
C GLY A 93 9.94 17.15 -15.87
N PRO A 94 10.72 17.47 -14.83
CA PRO A 94 10.23 18.16 -13.62
C PRO A 94 9.67 19.57 -13.85
N GLN A 95 9.97 20.18 -15.01
CA GLN A 95 9.55 21.53 -15.42
C GLN A 95 8.55 21.52 -16.57
N GLY A 96 8.07 20.33 -16.98
CA GLY A 96 7.14 20.19 -18.08
C GLY A 96 5.70 20.59 -17.72
N PRO A 97 4.75 20.42 -18.66
CA PRO A 97 3.33 20.62 -18.39
C PRO A 97 2.88 19.77 -17.20
N ALA A 98 2.10 20.37 -16.29
CA ALA A 98 1.62 19.73 -15.08
C ALA A 98 0.17 19.24 -15.23
N GLY A 99 -0.07 18.02 -14.79
CA GLY A 99 -1.38 17.41 -14.60
C GLY A 99 -1.76 17.34 -13.12
N ARG A 100 -2.96 16.82 -12.89
CA ARG A 100 -3.50 16.60 -11.54
C ARG A 100 -3.56 15.12 -11.24
N LEU A 101 -2.97 14.74 -10.10
CA LEU A 101 -3.05 13.41 -9.55
C LEU A 101 -4.09 13.41 -8.41
N TYR A 102 -5.02 12.47 -8.44
CA TYR A 102 -5.91 12.21 -7.31
C TYR A 102 -6.07 10.70 -7.10
N ARG A 103 -6.51 10.32 -5.90
CA ARG A 103 -6.64 8.92 -5.50
C ARG A 103 -8.11 8.51 -5.49
N SER A 104 -8.40 7.41 -6.19
CA SER A 104 -9.65 6.66 -6.08
C SER A 104 -9.45 5.43 -5.18
N PRO A 105 -10.49 4.64 -4.87
CA PRO A 105 -10.32 3.41 -4.08
C PRO A 105 -9.31 2.42 -4.69
N ASP A 106 -9.30 2.29 -6.02
CA ASP A 106 -8.55 1.24 -6.71
C ASP A 106 -7.40 1.77 -7.57
N HIS A 107 -7.37 3.08 -7.89
CA HIS A 107 -6.40 3.68 -8.81
C HIS A 107 -5.88 5.05 -8.34
N TYR A 108 -4.67 5.40 -8.76
CA TYR A 108 -4.21 6.78 -8.88
C TYR A 108 -4.61 7.30 -10.25
N VAL A 109 -5.31 8.43 -10.28
CA VAL A 109 -5.88 8.97 -11.51
C VAL A 109 -5.16 10.26 -11.87
N LEU A 110 -4.49 10.25 -13.02
CA LEU A 110 -3.73 11.38 -13.55
C LEU A 110 -4.48 11.98 -14.74
N THR A 111 -4.85 13.25 -14.62
CA THR A 111 -5.61 13.99 -15.64
C THR A 111 -4.88 15.26 -16.07
N GLY A 112 -5.31 15.82 -17.21
CA GLY A 112 -4.80 17.11 -17.70
C GLY A 112 -3.48 17.02 -18.48
N LEU A 113 -3.00 15.81 -18.77
CA LEU A 113 -1.80 15.58 -19.57
C LEU A 113 -2.15 14.80 -20.83
N HIS A 114 -1.51 15.20 -21.94
CA HIS A 114 -1.68 14.57 -23.25
C HIS A 114 -3.13 14.52 -23.77
N GLY A 115 -4.11 15.14 -23.12
CA GLY A 115 -5.52 14.94 -23.48
C GLY A 115 -6.02 13.52 -23.19
N ARG A 116 -5.46 12.86 -22.16
CA ARG A 116 -5.86 11.55 -21.66
C ARG A 116 -6.11 11.59 -20.15
N THR A 117 -6.77 10.53 -19.67
CA THR A 117 -6.78 10.16 -18.25
C THR A 117 -5.98 8.87 -18.08
N PHE A 118 -5.04 8.85 -17.15
CA PHE A 118 -4.27 7.65 -16.82
C PHE A 118 -4.78 7.09 -15.50
N TRP A 119 -5.31 5.88 -15.54
CA TRP A 119 -5.77 5.11 -14.39
C TRP A 119 -4.66 4.15 -13.99
N LEU A 120 -3.91 4.48 -12.96
CA LEU A 120 -2.72 3.74 -12.53
C LEU A 120 -3.09 2.82 -11.36
N GLY A 121 -3.08 1.51 -11.60
CA GLY A 121 -3.23 0.49 -10.57
C GLY A 121 -1.97 0.36 -9.73
N TYR A 122 -2.02 -0.46 -8.69
CA TYR A 122 -0.82 -0.86 -7.95
C TYR A 122 -0.08 -1.98 -8.68
N GLY A 123 1.25 -2.02 -8.57
CA GLY A 123 2.04 -3.14 -9.11
C GLY A 123 2.35 -3.05 -10.62
N GLY A 124 2.15 -1.89 -11.25
CA GLY A 124 2.63 -1.62 -12.60
C GLY A 124 1.60 -1.72 -13.71
N ASP A 125 0.31 -1.85 -13.41
CA ASP A 125 -0.77 -1.98 -14.39
C ASP A 125 -1.72 -0.77 -14.42
N GLY A 126 -2.69 -0.79 -15.34
CA GLY A 126 -3.73 0.23 -15.41
C GLY A 126 -4.34 0.38 -16.80
N TYR A 127 -4.94 1.56 -17.03
CA TYR A 127 -5.56 1.92 -18.31
C TYR A 127 -5.32 3.38 -18.70
N VAL A 128 -5.12 3.64 -19.98
CA VAL A 128 -5.25 4.98 -20.57
C VAL A 128 -6.68 5.11 -21.09
N GLU A 129 -7.34 6.20 -20.73
CA GLU A 129 -8.64 6.58 -21.25
C GLU A 129 -8.50 7.79 -22.18
N ARG A 130 -9.08 7.66 -23.37
CA ARG A 130 -9.16 8.70 -24.39
C ARG A 130 -10.47 8.57 -25.15
N ASN A 131 -11.31 9.60 -25.12
CA ASN A 131 -12.62 9.60 -25.81
C ASN A 131 -13.45 8.34 -25.49
N ASP A 132 -13.63 8.05 -24.19
CA ASP A 132 -14.35 6.86 -23.67
C ASP A 132 -13.78 5.49 -24.09
N THR A 133 -12.60 5.47 -24.72
CA THR A 133 -11.88 4.24 -25.06
C THR A 133 -10.82 3.97 -24.00
N TYR A 134 -10.82 2.73 -23.49
CA TYR A 134 -9.89 2.27 -22.47
C TYR A 134 -8.89 1.30 -23.10
N VAL A 135 -7.61 1.59 -22.91
CA VAL A 135 -6.50 0.78 -23.40
C VAL A 135 -5.62 0.39 -22.22
N SER A 136 -5.29 -0.88 -22.09
CA SER A 136 -4.37 -1.34 -21.04
C SER A 136 -3.01 -0.64 -21.16
N LEU A 137 -2.47 -0.24 -20.02
CA LEU A 137 -1.11 0.28 -19.89
C LEU A 137 -0.29 -0.56 -18.93
N ALA A 138 1.02 -0.40 -19.02
CA ALA A 138 1.95 -0.79 -17.99
C ALA A 138 2.75 0.43 -17.53
N TRP A 139 3.14 0.47 -16.27
CA TRP A 139 3.96 1.54 -15.72
C TRP A 139 5.08 1.00 -14.84
N ASN A 140 6.13 1.81 -14.68
CA ASN A 140 7.25 1.52 -13.79
C ASN A 140 7.75 2.84 -13.18
N ALA A 141 7.74 2.95 -11.84
CA ALA A 141 8.16 4.17 -11.13
C ALA A 141 9.67 4.19 -10.84
N ARG A 142 10.43 3.27 -11.42
CA ARG A 142 11.89 3.30 -11.42
C ARG A 142 12.35 4.07 -12.65
N SER A 143 13.24 5.02 -12.43
CA SER A 143 14.06 5.63 -13.49
C SER A 143 14.70 4.51 -14.33
N LEU A 144 14.14 4.24 -15.51
CA LEU A 144 14.70 3.42 -16.58
C LEU A 144 15.30 2.07 -16.15
N GLY A 145 14.56 1.27 -15.38
CA GLY A 145 14.86 -0.17 -15.19
C GLY A 145 16.06 -0.52 -14.31
N THR A 146 16.95 0.41 -13.95
CA THR A 146 18.05 0.21 -12.98
C THR A 146 18.52 1.52 -12.31
N GLY A 147 17.70 2.59 -12.29
CA GLY A 147 18.09 3.91 -11.78
C GLY A 147 18.37 3.96 -10.27
N ASP A 148 19.27 4.86 -9.88
CA ASP A 148 20.00 4.97 -8.61
C ASP A 148 19.22 5.16 -7.30
N GLY A 149 17.88 5.19 -7.34
CA GLY A 149 17.02 5.29 -6.15
C GLY A 149 17.03 6.66 -5.44
N THR A 150 17.46 7.75 -6.11
CA THR A 150 17.68 9.04 -5.45
C THR A 150 16.49 10.01 -5.46
N SER A 151 15.38 9.70 -6.14
CA SER A 151 14.16 10.52 -6.06
C SER A 151 13.27 10.01 -4.94
N GLY A 152 13.02 10.87 -3.94
CA GLY A 152 12.24 10.51 -2.76
C GLY A 152 10.77 10.15 -3.10
N PRO A 153 10.14 9.25 -2.33
CA PRO A 153 8.75 8.85 -2.51
C PRO A 153 7.80 10.05 -2.36
N LEU A 154 6.73 10.08 -3.17
CA LEU A 154 5.61 11.01 -2.97
C LEU A 154 4.79 10.68 -1.71
N GLU A 155 4.86 9.46 -1.21
CA GLU A 155 4.17 9.03 0.00
C GLU A 155 5.12 9.09 1.20
N THR A 156 5.16 10.24 1.88
CA THR A 156 5.53 10.27 3.31
C THR A 156 4.33 10.71 4.14
N PRO A 157 4.13 10.20 5.36
CA PRO A 157 3.04 10.62 6.24
C PRO A 157 3.20 12.05 6.79
N TYR A 158 4.19 12.81 6.30
CA TYR A 158 4.47 14.17 6.72
C TYR A 158 4.09 15.16 5.61
N PRO A 159 3.45 16.29 5.93
CA PRO A 159 3.21 17.34 4.96
C PRO A 159 4.55 17.94 4.51
N HIS A 160 4.73 18.10 3.20
CA HIS A 160 5.76 18.94 2.60
C HIS A 160 5.36 20.42 2.65
#